data_AF-A0A1W9W6F2-F1
#
_entry.id   AF-A0A1W9W6F2-F1
#
_cell.length_a   1.000
_cell.length_b   1.000
_cell.length_c   1.000
_cell.angle_alpha   90.00
_cell.angle_beta   90.00
_cell.angle_gamma   90.00
#
_symmetry.space_group_name_H-M   'P 1'
#
loop_
_entity.id
_entity.type
_entity.pdbx_description
1 polymer ?
#
loop_
_entity_poly.entity_id
_entity_poly.type
_entity_poly.pdbx_seq_one_letter_code
_entity_poly.pdbx_strand_id
1 'polypeptide(L)'
;MNTQTTSQTPNAFKGVINSDRAIALLGIAAHQRKSKPGPCPSDEELAAFISGGLKGKTRQTMLAHLNRCSTCYYHWLEVASYLASIKPTETEGSSHQSCSHSVPG
;
A
#
# COMPACT_ATOMS: atom_id res chain seq x y z
N MET A 1 -15.49 -39.50 -44.41
CA MET A 1 -15.92 -39.05 -43.06
C MET A 1 -14.72 -38.38 -42.42
N ASN A 2 -14.65 -37.07 -42.53
CA ASN A 2 -13.50 -36.24 -42.19
C ASN A 2 -14.05 -35.07 -41.36
N THR A 3 -13.94 -35.21 -40.04
CA THR A 3 -14.31 -34.20 -39.05
C THR A 3 -13.34 -33.03 -39.14
N GLN A 4 -13.80 -31.93 -39.73
CA GLN A 4 -13.12 -30.65 -39.64
C GLN A 4 -13.39 -30.07 -38.25
N THR A 5 -12.41 -30.14 -37.36
CA THR A 5 -12.41 -29.36 -36.12
C THR A 5 -12.03 -27.93 -36.48
N THR A 6 -13.04 -27.09 -36.67
CA THR A 6 -12.90 -25.65 -36.84
C THR A 6 -12.41 -25.02 -35.54
N SER A 7 -11.10 -24.86 -35.40
CA SER A 7 -10.46 -24.07 -34.34
C SER A 7 -10.54 -22.57 -34.67
N GLN A 8 -11.74 -22.00 -34.66
CA GLN A 8 -11.94 -20.55 -34.43
C GLN A 8 -11.85 -20.37 -32.90
N THR A 9 -11.00 -19.56 -32.25
CA THR A 9 -10.46 -18.23 -32.54
C THR A 9 -9.43 -17.90 -31.42
N PRO A 10 -8.20 -17.39 -31.65
CA PRO A 10 -7.36 -16.91 -30.54
C PRO A 10 -7.65 -15.45 -30.12
N ASN A 11 -8.53 -14.73 -30.83
CA ASN A 11 -8.69 -13.27 -30.62
C ASN A 11 -9.81 -12.87 -29.65
N ALA A 12 -10.54 -13.81 -29.05
CA ALA A 12 -11.69 -13.51 -28.19
C ALA A 12 -11.32 -12.88 -26.83
N PHE A 13 -10.05 -12.97 -26.40
CA PHE A 13 -9.64 -12.50 -25.07
C PHE A 13 -9.06 -11.08 -25.06
N LYS A 14 -8.74 -10.48 -26.20
CA LYS A 14 -8.04 -9.17 -26.24
C LYS A 14 -8.89 -7.99 -25.74
N GLY A 15 -10.22 -8.14 -25.69
CA GLY A 15 -11.14 -7.16 -25.10
C GLY A 15 -11.50 -7.41 -23.63
N VAL A 16 -11.42 -8.67 -23.17
CA VAL A 16 -11.86 -9.06 -21.82
C VAL A 16 -10.89 -8.56 -20.76
N ILE A 17 -9.59 -8.63 -21.03
CA ILE A 17 -8.52 -8.23 -20.08
C ILE A 17 -8.38 -6.70 -19.92
N ASN A 18 -9.03 -5.91 -20.79
CA ASN A 18 -9.00 -4.44 -20.72
C ASN A 18 -10.22 -3.83 -20.01
N SER A 19 -11.11 -4.66 -19.47
CA SER A 19 -12.29 -4.17 -18.74
C SER A 19 -11.99 -4.04 -17.25
N ASP A 20 -12.29 -2.89 -16.66
CA ASP A 20 -12.12 -2.62 -15.21
C ASP A 20 -12.81 -3.70 -14.33
N ARG A 21 -13.95 -4.21 -14.81
CA ARG A 21 -14.65 -5.35 -14.19
C ARG A 21 -13.83 -6.64 -14.18
N ALA A 22 -13.08 -6.93 -15.24
CA ALA A 22 -12.23 -8.12 -15.29
C ALA A 22 -11.05 -7.98 -14.32
N ILE A 23 -10.48 -6.78 -14.19
CA ILE A 23 -9.44 -6.48 -13.20
C ILE A 23 -9.99 -6.65 -11.77
N ALA A 24 -11.19 -6.11 -11.50
CA ALA A 24 -11.86 -6.28 -10.21
C ALA A 24 -12.16 -7.75 -9.88
N LEU A 25 -12.70 -8.52 -10.83
CA LEU A 25 -12.99 -9.94 -10.64
C LEU A 25 -11.71 -10.78 -10.43
N LEU A 26 -10.63 -10.47 -11.15
CA LEU A 26 -9.33 -11.11 -10.94
C LEU A 26 -8.75 -10.75 -9.56
N GLY A 27 -8.90 -9.49 -9.12
CA GLY A 27 -8.51 -9.06 -7.78
C GLY A 27 -9.26 -9.79 -6.67
N ILE A 28 -10.57 -9.98 -6.82
CA ILE A 28 -11.40 -10.76 -5.88
C ILE A 28 -11.01 -12.25 -5.91
N ALA A 29 -10.82 -12.83 -7.09
CA ALA A 29 -10.44 -14.23 -7.25
C ALA A 29 -9.03 -14.51 -6.70
N ALA A 30 -8.10 -13.57 -6.84
CA ALA A 30 -6.75 -13.66 -6.27
C ALA A 30 -6.78 -13.67 -4.73
N HIS A 31 -7.70 -12.93 -4.12
CA HIS A 31 -7.91 -12.94 -2.67
C HIS A 31 -8.51 -14.26 -2.14
N GLN A 32 -9.02 -15.16 -3.01
CA GLN A 32 -9.52 -16.48 -2.57
C GLN A 32 -8.41 -17.52 -2.31
N ARG A 33 -7.13 -17.20 -2.59
CA ARG A 33 -6.02 -18.07 -2.20
C ARG A 33 -5.81 -17.97 -0.70
N LYS A 34 -6.50 -18.85 0.06
CA LYS A 34 -6.35 -19.14 1.50
C LYS A 34 -4.94 -19.63 1.89
N SER A 35 -3.88 -19.05 1.36
CA SER A 35 -2.55 -19.20 1.95
C SER A 35 -2.55 -18.31 3.20
N LYS A 36 -2.55 -18.95 4.38
CA LYS A 36 -2.35 -18.24 5.65
C LYS A 36 -1.14 -17.32 5.48
N PRO A 37 -1.23 -16.05 5.94
CA PRO A 37 -0.03 -15.22 5.98
C PRO A 37 1.06 -15.98 6.74
N GLY A 38 2.32 -15.75 6.38
CA GLY A 38 3.44 -16.17 7.22
C GLY A 38 3.32 -15.57 8.63
N PRO A 39 4.26 -15.85 9.54
CA PRO A 39 4.27 -15.21 10.85
C PRO A 39 4.17 -13.69 10.72
N CYS A 40 3.42 -13.07 11.63
CA CYS A 40 3.32 -11.61 11.69
C CYS A 40 4.72 -11.01 11.88
N PRO A 41 5.02 -9.87 11.21
CA PRO A 41 6.26 -9.15 11.44
C PRO A 41 6.35 -8.67 12.89
N SER A 42 7.56 -8.37 13.35
CA SER A 42 7.74 -7.67 14.62
C SER A 42 7.28 -6.21 14.54
N ASP A 43 7.08 -5.57 15.70
CA ASP A 43 6.69 -4.16 15.76
C ASP A 43 7.76 -3.25 15.15
N GLU A 44 9.05 -3.60 15.31
CA GLU A 44 10.17 -2.88 14.70
C GLU A 44 10.16 -2.98 13.17
N GLU A 45 9.84 -4.16 12.62
CA GLU A 45 9.72 -4.35 11.18
C GLU A 45 8.54 -3.56 10.59
N LEU A 46 7.41 -3.53 11.30
CA LEU A 46 6.25 -2.76 10.90
C LEU A 46 6.53 -1.24 10.99
N ALA A 47 7.21 -0.79 12.05
CA ALA A 47 7.63 0.60 12.18
C ALA A 47 8.62 1.01 11.07
N ALA A 48 9.59 0.15 10.74
CA ALA A 48 10.51 0.38 9.63
C ALA A 48 9.77 0.45 8.28
N PHE A 49 8.70 -0.30 8.10
CA PHE A 49 7.85 -0.21 6.91
C PHE A 49 7.12 1.14 6.83
N ILE A 50 6.50 1.56 7.94
CA ILE A 50 5.71 2.80 8.04
C ILE A 50 6.59 4.03 7.81
N SER A 51 7.77 4.06 8.42
CA SER A 51 8.75 5.16 8.28
C SER A 51 9.46 5.19 6.91
N GLY A 52 9.12 4.28 5.99
CA GLY A 52 9.74 4.20 4.67
C GLY A 52 11.17 3.63 4.65
N GLY A 53 11.61 3.01 5.75
CA GLY A 53 12.93 2.39 5.89
C GLY A 53 13.09 1.09 5.09
N LEU A 54 11.99 0.36 4.83
CA LEU A 54 12.03 -0.84 4.00
C LEU A 54 12.01 -0.51 2.50
N LYS A 55 12.93 -1.10 1.73
CA LYS A 55 13.06 -0.91 0.27
C LYS A 55 13.03 -2.25 -0.49
N GLY A 56 12.82 -2.17 -1.81
CA GLY A 56 12.92 -3.31 -2.72
C GLY A 56 12.03 -4.49 -2.32
N LYS A 57 12.61 -5.69 -2.31
CA LYS A 57 11.90 -6.96 -2.05
C LYS A 57 11.26 -7.00 -0.66
N THR A 58 11.95 -6.50 0.37
CA THR A 58 11.43 -6.53 1.75
C THR A 58 10.17 -5.69 1.90
N ARG A 59 10.11 -4.53 1.22
CA ARG A 59 8.90 -3.71 1.16
C ARG A 59 7.74 -4.43 0.47
N GLN A 60 8.03 -5.12 -0.65
CA GLN A 60 7.02 -5.90 -1.38
C GLN A 60 6.50 -7.08 -0.55
N THR A 61 7.36 -7.77 0.20
CA THR A 61 6.97 -8.84 1.12
C THR A 61 6.04 -8.31 2.22
N MET A 62 6.36 -7.15 2.80
CA MET A 62 5.50 -6.53 3.81
C MET A 62 4.12 -6.17 3.24
N LEU A 63 4.06 -5.57 2.06
CA LEU A 63 2.80 -5.28 1.37
C LEU A 63 1.98 -6.56 1.09
N ALA A 64 2.65 -7.63 0.65
CA ALA A 64 2.01 -8.91 0.44
C ALA A 64 1.47 -9.53 1.74
N HIS A 65 2.16 -9.33 2.87
CA HIS A 65 1.70 -9.75 4.19
C HIS A 65 0.45 -8.95 4.61
N LEU A 66 0.48 -7.62 4.49
CA LEU A 66 -0.65 -6.74 4.83
C LEU A 66 -1.93 -7.10 4.05
N ASN A 67 -1.80 -7.46 2.77
CA ASN A 67 -2.94 -7.92 1.95
C ASN A 67 -3.57 -9.24 2.42
N ARG A 68 -2.89 -10.01 3.29
CA ARG A 68 -3.33 -11.35 3.72
C ARG A 68 -3.56 -11.47 5.22
N CYS A 69 -3.09 -10.51 6.02
CA CYS A 69 -3.22 -10.50 7.47
C CYS A 69 -4.04 -9.28 7.90
N SER A 70 -5.32 -9.51 8.23
CA SER A 70 -6.22 -8.44 8.67
C SER A 70 -5.69 -7.73 9.93
N THR A 71 -5.09 -8.47 10.87
CA THR A 71 -4.52 -7.88 12.10
C THR A 71 -3.42 -6.87 11.79
N CYS A 72 -2.45 -7.25 10.97
CA CYS A 72 -1.36 -6.34 10.59
C CYS A 72 -1.85 -5.19 9.71
N TYR A 73 -2.87 -5.43 8.87
CA TYR A 73 -3.51 -4.38 8.09
C TYR A 73 -4.19 -3.33 8.98
N TYR A 74 -4.96 -3.74 9.99
CA TYR A 74 -5.60 -2.82 10.92
C TYR A 74 -4.59 -2.06 11.77
N HIS A 75 -3.55 -2.74 12.28
CA HIS A 75 -2.50 -2.07 13.04
C HIS A 75 -1.77 -1.01 12.20
N TRP A 76 -1.47 -1.32 10.94
CA TRP A 76 -0.91 -0.34 10.01
C TRP A 76 -1.85 0.86 9.77
N LEU A 77 -3.15 0.64 9.60
CA LEU A 77 -4.14 1.71 9.43
C LEU A 77 -4.23 2.63 10.66
N GLU A 78 -4.24 2.05 11.86
CA GLU A 78 -4.31 2.81 13.11
C GLU A 78 -3.10 3.75 13.25
N VAL A 79 -1.89 3.22 13.04
CA VAL A 79 -0.66 4.02 13.10
C VAL A 79 -0.64 5.08 12.00
N ALA A 80 -1.03 4.74 10.76
CA ALA A 80 -1.11 5.69 9.66
C ALA A 80 -2.10 6.83 9.94
N SER A 81 -3.26 6.52 10.53
CA SER A 81 -4.27 7.50 10.93
C SER A 81 -3.74 8.43 12.02
N TYR A 82 -3.05 7.87 13.01
CA TYR A 82 -2.43 8.66 14.07
C TYR A 82 -1.36 9.61 13.50
N LEU A 83 -0.46 9.11 12.64
CA LEU A 83 0.58 9.92 12.01
C LEU A 83 0.00 11.03 11.13
N ALA A 84 -1.12 10.78 10.44
CA ALA A 84 -1.83 11.80 9.68
C ALA A 84 -2.40 12.91 10.59
N SER A 85 -2.84 12.55 11.81
CA SER A 85 -3.42 13.51 12.77
C SER A 85 -2.39 14.44 13.43
N ILE A 86 -1.13 14.01 13.53
CA ILE A 86 -0.07 14.78 14.20
C ILE A 86 0.83 15.56 13.24
N LYS A 87 0.63 15.43 11.92
CA LYS A 87 1.49 16.09 10.93
C LYS A 87 1.29 17.61 11.04
N PRO A 88 2.30 18.39 11.46
CA PRO A 88 2.15 19.84 11.58
C PRO A 88 1.85 20.41 10.20
N THR A 89 0.87 21.30 10.11
CA THR A 89 0.69 22.20 8.98
C THR A 89 1.96 23.04 8.84
N GLU A 90 2.85 22.65 7.91
CA GLU A 90 3.94 23.50 7.45
C GLU A 90 3.34 24.67 6.66
N THR A 91 2.89 25.69 7.36
CA THR A 91 2.68 27.04 6.84
C THR A 91 2.87 27.98 8.02
N GLU A 92 4.04 28.62 8.08
CA GLU A 92 4.17 30.08 8.08
C GLU A 92 5.66 30.44 8.16
N GLY A 93 6.19 30.95 7.04
CA GLY A 93 7.30 31.87 7.12
C GLY A 93 6.81 33.14 7.82
N SER A 94 7.42 33.49 8.94
CA SER A 94 7.35 34.85 9.48
C SER A 94 8.68 35.20 10.10
N SER A 95 9.42 35.98 9.32
CA SER A 95 10.32 37.05 9.72
C SER A 95 11.12 36.88 11.01
N HIS A 96 12.43 36.92 10.82
CA HIS A 96 13.36 37.48 11.78
C HIS A 96 12.72 38.68 12.51
N GLN A 97 12.60 38.60 13.83
CA GLN A 97 12.58 39.78 14.68
C GLN A 97 13.53 39.48 15.85
N SER A 98 14.80 39.86 15.68
CA SER A 98 15.74 39.97 16.78
C SER A 98 15.17 40.92 17.83
N CYS A 99 14.86 40.39 19.02
CA CYS A 99 14.61 41.23 20.18
C CYS A 99 15.96 41.77 20.68
N SER A 100 16.34 42.94 20.19
CA SER A 100 17.40 43.76 20.78
C SER A 100 16.88 44.34 22.10
N HIS A 101 17.18 43.71 23.24
CA HIS A 101 16.99 44.35 24.54
C HIS A 101 18.15 45.31 24.79
N SER A 102 17.91 46.61 24.62
CA SER A 102 18.68 47.67 25.27
C SER A 102 18.16 47.87 26.68
N VAL A 103 19.02 47.71 27.68
CA VAL A 103 18.73 48.00 29.09
C VAL A 103 19.20 49.43 29.40
N PRO A 104 18.35 50.31 29.96
CA PRO A 104 18.80 51.49 30.66
C PRO A 104 18.69 51.29 32.17
N GLY A 105 19.80 51.56 32.89
CA GLY A 105 19.89 51.53 34.35
C GLY A 105 21.29 51.89 34.79
#